data_AF-A0A369RQQ8-F1
#
_entry.id   AF-A0A369RQQ8-F1
#
_cell.length_a   1.000
_cell.length_b   1.000
_cell.length_c   1.000
_cell.angle_alpha   90.00
_cell.angle_beta   90.00
_cell.angle_gamma   90.00
#
_symmetry.space_group_name_H-M   'P 1'
#
loop_
_entity.id
_entity.type
_entity.pdbx_description
1 polymer ?
#
loop_
_entity_poly.entity_id
_entity_poly.type
_entity_poly.pdbx_seq_one_letter_code
_entity_poly.pdbx_strand_id
1 'polypeptide(L)'
;MAISDTLALVGVIIYSFMTAIAAGNSGYSQFLEIGCKGSIYLLNVSFSVSTISLAIISIDRYIIITDRRNGQGLSPRQQLKIKLIILTCWLYSLSVGIPIIPFLYVPQDGSFTCDTRNFGPNHNVPLLMEKFIKSPGSTKALTTTSERTTLAIPRRPSTLLTDDSSDAKHFRENACNYNSTFMFTSFRYDQNLTHRMFFIVFKIYGQVYHRISGLQAIPNEEPKYVQVYFIGGAREVNLSCALNNRVKQNIILNLQEMSHSVYTFMESFKSALENMIV
;
A
#
# COMPACT_ATOMS: atom_id res chain seq x y z
N MET A 1 7.82 5.26 -20.39
CA MET A 1 8.19 4.20 -19.44
C MET A 1 9.56 3.63 -19.77
N ALA A 2 9.74 2.63 -20.63
CA ALA A 2 11.09 2.08 -20.89
C ALA A 2 12.16 3.14 -21.19
N ILE A 3 11.84 4.13 -22.03
CA ILE A 3 12.73 5.27 -22.32
C ILE A 3 13.04 6.11 -21.06
N SER A 4 12.03 6.42 -20.24
CA SER A 4 12.24 7.18 -19.01
C SER A 4 13.00 6.37 -17.95
N ASP A 5 12.81 5.06 -17.90
CA ASP A 5 13.56 4.17 -17.00
C ASP A 5 15.04 4.08 -17.43
N THR A 6 15.32 4.00 -18.74
CA THR A 6 16.70 4.06 -19.24
C THR A 6 17.36 5.42 -18.96
N LEU A 7 16.61 6.53 -19.06
CA LEU A 7 17.11 7.85 -18.72
C LEU A 7 17.37 8.01 -17.22
N ALA A 8 16.55 7.40 -16.37
CA ALA A 8 16.80 7.37 -14.93
C ALA A 8 18.11 6.62 -14.62
N LEU A 9 18.32 5.45 -15.24
CA LEU A 9 19.56 4.69 -15.08
C LEU A 9 20.78 5.50 -15.52
N VAL A 10 20.71 6.16 -16.68
CA VAL A 10 21.78 7.06 -17.15
C VAL A 10 22.02 8.20 -16.15
N GLY A 11 20.94 8.81 -15.62
CA GLY A 11 21.03 9.86 -14.61
C GLY A 11 21.74 9.40 -13.33
N VAL A 12 21.42 8.19 -12.82
CA VAL A 12 22.08 7.60 -11.64
C VAL A 12 23.55 7.32 -11.92
N ILE A 13 23.87 6.77 -13.10
CA ILE A 13 25.27 6.47 -13.48
C ILE A 13 26.09 7.77 -13.52
N ILE A 14 25.55 8.83 -14.14
CA ILE A 14 26.21 10.14 -14.18
C ILE A 14 26.40 10.68 -12.77
N TYR A 15 25.38 10.63 -11.91
CA TYR A 15 25.48 11.11 -10.53
C TYR A 15 26.55 10.36 -9.72
N SER A 16 26.56 9.02 -9.81
CA SER A 16 27.56 8.17 -9.16
C SER A 16 28.98 8.43 -9.67
N PHE A 17 29.13 8.67 -10.97
CA PHE A 17 30.42 9.03 -11.56
C PHE A 17 30.92 10.40 -11.08
N MET A 18 30.02 11.39 -11.01
CA MET A 18 30.36 12.74 -10.53
C MET A 18 30.76 12.74 -9.05
N THR A 19 30.04 11.99 -8.21
CA THR A 19 30.38 11.83 -6.79
C THR A 19 31.71 11.10 -6.59
N ALA A 20 32.02 10.10 -7.42
CA ALA A 20 33.33 9.44 -7.40
C ALA A 20 34.48 10.39 -7.79
N ILE A 21 34.29 11.25 -8.79
CA ILE A 21 35.27 12.29 -9.16
C ILE A 21 35.44 13.31 -8.03
N ALA A 22 34.34 13.73 -7.39
CA ALA A 22 34.36 14.68 -6.28
C ALA A 22 35.15 14.15 -5.08
N ALA A 23 35.07 12.85 -4.79
CA ALA A 23 35.82 12.21 -3.71
C ALA A 23 37.34 12.13 -3.99
N GLY A 24 37.75 12.10 -5.26
CA GLY A 24 39.15 12.00 -5.67
C GLY A 24 39.86 13.34 -5.89
N ASN A 25 39.12 14.43 -6.05
CA ASN A 25 39.67 15.76 -6.33
C ASN A 25 39.62 16.66 -5.10
N SER A 26 40.69 17.44 -4.86
CA SER A 26 40.79 18.37 -3.74
C SER A 26 40.19 19.77 -4.03
N GLY A 27 39.37 19.91 -5.06
CA GLY A 27 38.93 21.22 -5.54
C GLY A 27 37.65 21.20 -6.36
N TYR A 28 36.93 22.32 -6.28
CA TYR A 28 35.73 22.60 -7.04
C TYR A 28 36.01 22.64 -8.56
N SER A 29 35.09 22.10 -9.36
CA SER A 29 35.11 22.22 -10.83
C SER A 29 33.73 22.58 -11.37
N GLN A 30 33.68 23.47 -12.37
CA GLN A 30 32.44 23.81 -13.08
C GLN A 30 31.77 22.58 -13.71
N PHE A 31 32.57 21.58 -14.11
CA PHE A 31 32.06 20.31 -14.63
C PHE A 31 31.21 19.55 -13.59
N LEU A 32 31.61 19.61 -12.32
CA LEU A 32 30.91 18.95 -11.22
C LEU A 32 29.58 19.61 -10.93
N GLU A 33 29.51 20.95 -10.99
CA GLU A 33 28.27 21.70 -10.80
C GLU A 33 27.27 21.43 -11.96
N ILE A 34 27.75 21.44 -13.20
CA ILE A 34 26.93 21.11 -14.39
C ILE A 34 26.45 19.66 -14.31
N GLY A 35 27.32 18.72 -13.94
CA GLY A 35 26.98 17.31 -13.77
C GLY A 35 25.94 17.08 -12.66
N CYS A 36 26.07 17.75 -11.53
CA CYS A 36 25.10 17.75 -10.42
C CYS A 36 23.72 18.24 -10.88
N LYS A 37 23.66 19.44 -11.47
CA LYS A 37 22.41 20.03 -11.98
C LYS A 37 21.76 19.14 -13.04
N GLY A 38 22.55 18.65 -13.99
CA GLY A 38 22.09 17.82 -15.10
C GLY A 38 21.58 16.45 -14.66
N SER A 39 22.32 15.75 -13.79
CA SER A 39 21.93 14.42 -13.31
C SER A 39 20.66 14.46 -12.48
N ILE A 40 20.53 15.39 -11.53
CA ILE A 40 19.30 15.53 -10.74
C ILE A 40 18.12 15.97 -11.59
N TYR A 41 18.32 16.89 -12.55
CA TYR A 41 17.27 17.26 -13.49
C TYR A 41 16.79 16.06 -14.32
N LEU A 42 17.72 15.26 -14.86
CA LEU A 42 17.41 14.04 -15.62
C LEU A 42 16.63 13.03 -14.77
N LEU A 43 17.02 12.82 -13.51
CA LEU A 43 16.31 11.94 -12.58
C LEU A 43 14.88 12.42 -12.32
N ASN A 44 14.71 13.72 -12.07
CA ASN A 44 13.40 14.31 -11.80
C ASN A 44 12.44 14.22 -13.01
N VAL A 45 12.95 14.54 -14.21
CA VAL A 45 12.19 14.39 -15.46
C VAL A 45 11.83 12.92 -15.70
N SER A 46 12.77 12.00 -15.51
CA SER A 46 12.55 10.56 -15.71
C SER A 46 11.49 10.00 -14.76
N PHE A 47 11.52 10.40 -13.49
CA PHE A 47 10.51 10.02 -12.50
C PHE A 47 9.13 10.60 -12.87
N SER A 48 9.08 11.88 -13.26
CA SER A 48 7.84 12.56 -13.67
C SER A 48 7.20 11.90 -14.91
N VAL A 49 7.99 11.59 -15.94
CA VAL A 49 7.49 10.90 -17.13
C VAL A 49 6.99 9.49 -16.78
N SER A 50 7.69 8.78 -15.90
CA SER A 50 7.33 7.41 -15.52
C SER A 50 6.02 7.36 -14.74
N THR A 51 5.83 8.27 -13.78
CA THR A 51 4.59 8.38 -12.99
C THR A 51 3.39 8.74 -13.87
N ILE A 52 3.53 9.72 -14.76
CA ILE A 52 2.46 10.09 -15.71
C ILE A 52 2.21 8.95 -16.72
N SER A 53 3.26 8.27 -17.19
CA SER A 53 3.12 7.11 -18.08
C SER A 53 2.35 5.98 -17.41
N LEU A 54 2.62 5.67 -16.13
CA LEU A 54 1.88 4.68 -15.35
C LEU A 54 0.40 5.05 -15.24
N ALA A 55 0.11 6.32 -14.94
CA ALA A 55 -1.25 6.82 -14.86
C ALA A 55 -1.99 6.67 -16.20
N ILE A 56 -1.37 7.08 -17.31
CA ILE A 56 -1.95 6.94 -18.66
C ILE A 56 -2.22 5.47 -18.99
N ILE A 57 -1.26 4.57 -18.74
CA ILE A 57 -1.43 3.13 -19.00
C ILE A 57 -2.55 2.55 -18.12
N SER A 58 -2.67 2.98 -16.86
CA SER A 58 -3.73 2.51 -15.98
C SER A 58 -5.12 2.91 -16.50
N ILE A 59 -5.27 4.14 -16.99
CA ILE A 59 -6.51 4.64 -17.57
C ILE A 59 -6.81 3.94 -18.90
N ASP A 60 -5.81 3.78 -19.77
CA ASP A 60 -5.95 3.07 -21.04
C ASP A 60 -6.44 1.63 -20.82
N ARG A 61 -5.80 0.89 -19.90
CA ARG A 61 -6.21 -0.46 -19.52
C ARG A 61 -7.59 -0.50 -18.91
N TYR A 62 -7.94 0.47 -18.06
CA TYR A 62 -9.28 0.58 -17.49
C TYR A 62 -10.36 0.80 -18.56
N ILE A 63 -10.12 1.70 -19.53
CA ILE A 63 -11.05 1.95 -20.64
C ILE A 63 -11.21 0.71 -21.50
N ILE A 64 -10.12 0.01 -21.83
CA ILE A 64 -10.18 -1.25 -22.61
C ILE A 64 -10.99 -2.32 -21.89
N ILE A 65 -10.92 -2.41 -20.56
CA ILE A 65 -11.65 -3.42 -19.78
C ILE A 65 -13.13 -3.05 -19.63
N THR A 66 -13.44 -1.77 -19.53
CA THR A 66 -14.81 -1.28 -19.29
C THR A 66 -15.61 -1.05 -20.58
N ASP A 67 -14.97 -0.68 -21.67
CA ASP A 67 -15.60 -0.49 -22.97
C ASP A 67 -15.73 -1.85 -23.68
N ARG A 68 -16.96 -2.38 -23.80
CA ARG A 68 -17.27 -3.60 -24.56
C ARG A 68 -17.13 -3.43 -26.07
N ARG A 69 -16.64 -2.29 -26.57
CA ARG A 69 -16.44 -2.07 -28.00
C ARG A 69 -15.38 -3.04 -28.52
N ASN A 70 -15.88 -3.93 -29.39
CA ASN A 70 -15.15 -4.93 -30.16
C ASN A 70 -13.76 -4.47 -30.60
N GLY A 71 -12.81 -5.41 -30.55
CA GLY A 71 -11.40 -5.28 -30.95
C GLY A 71 -11.17 -4.94 -32.43
N GLN A 72 -11.68 -3.79 -32.87
CA GLN A 72 -11.22 -3.12 -34.07
C GLN A 72 -9.90 -2.41 -33.73
N GLY A 73 -8.86 -2.69 -34.52
CA GLY A 73 -7.54 -2.08 -34.34
C GLY A 73 -7.60 -0.55 -34.36
N LEU A 74 -6.57 0.10 -33.80
CA LEU A 74 -6.51 1.56 -33.70
C LEU A 74 -6.53 2.23 -35.08
N SER A 75 -7.51 3.13 -35.28
CA SER A 75 -7.54 4.00 -36.45
C SER A 75 -6.31 4.92 -36.53
N PRO A 76 -5.90 5.37 -37.73
CA PRO A 76 -4.76 6.28 -37.89
C PRO A 76 -4.88 7.57 -37.06
N ARG A 77 -6.11 8.10 -36.94
CA ARG A 77 -6.41 9.29 -36.12
C ARG A 77 -6.18 9.03 -34.62
N GLN A 78 -6.47 7.82 -34.13
CA GLN A 78 -6.21 7.45 -32.74
C GLN A 78 -4.71 7.28 -32.48
N GLN A 79 -3.96 6.70 -33.43
CA GLN A 79 -2.49 6.59 -33.30
C GLN A 79 -1.82 7.97 -33.22
N LEU A 80 -2.30 8.95 -34.00
CA LEU A 80 -1.81 10.33 -33.92
C LEU A 80 -2.12 10.96 -32.56
N LYS A 81 -3.33 10.75 -32.02
CA LYS A 81 -3.70 11.24 -30.68
C LYS A 81 -2.80 10.67 -29.59
N ILE A 82 -2.48 9.38 -29.64
CA ILE A 82 -1.57 8.75 -28.66
C ILE A 82 -0.16 9.35 -28.75
N LYS A 83 0.38 9.53 -29.96
CA LYS A 83 1.69 10.18 -30.14
C LYS A 83 1.70 11.61 -29.58
N LEU A 84 0.61 12.36 -29.78
CA LEU A 84 0.47 13.71 -29.23
C LEU A 84 0.41 13.70 -27.69
N ILE A 85 -0.31 12.76 -27.08
CA ILE A 85 -0.37 12.59 -25.62
C ILE A 85 1.01 12.27 -25.03
N ILE A 86 1.77 11.40 -25.69
CA ILE A 86 3.13 11.07 -25.26
C ILE A 86 4.01 12.32 -25.34
N LEU A 87 3.93 13.08 -26.43
CA LEU A 87 4.70 14.31 -26.60
C LEU A 87 4.39 15.35 -25.52
N THR A 88 3.11 15.57 -25.21
CA THR A 88 2.70 16.53 -24.16
C THR A 88 3.14 16.08 -22.77
N CYS A 89 3.13 14.77 -22.48
CA CYS A 89 3.67 14.21 -21.24
C CYS A 89 5.16 14.54 -21.04
N TRP A 90 5.97 14.38 -22.10
CA TRP A 90 7.38 14.75 -22.09
C TRP A 90 7.58 16.26 -21.87
N LEU A 91 6.85 17.09 -22.62
CA LEU A 91 6.96 18.55 -22.50
C LEU A 91 6.57 19.05 -21.11
N TYR A 92 5.52 18.49 -20.52
CA TYR A 92 5.10 18.80 -19.15
C TYR A 92 6.18 18.39 -18.12
N SER A 93 6.74 17.19 -18.26
CA SER A 93 7.76 16.71 -17.32
C SER A 93 9.05 17.53 -17.39
N LEU A 94 9.43 17.97 -18.60
CA LEU A 94 10.55 18.90 -18.79
C LEU A 94 10.27 20.25 -18.14
N SER A 95 9.07 20.82 -18.32
CA SER A 95 8.76 22.14 -17.76
C SER A 95 8.68 22.15 -16.24
N VAL A 96 8.12 21.10 -15.62
CA VAL A 96 8.04 20.93 -14.16
C VAL A 96 9.42 20.72 -13.54
N GLY A 97 10.38 20.17 -14.29
CA GLY A 97 11.76 19.99 -13.81
C GLY A 97 12.57 21.29 -13.75
N ILE A 98 12.28 22.30 -14.57
CA ILE A 98 13.12 23.51 -14.72
C ILE A 98 13.37 24.26 -13.39
N PRO A 99 12.38 24.44 -12.49
CA PRO A 99 12.57 25.19 -11.25
C PRO A 99 13.60 24.58 -10.29
N ILE A 100 14.00 23.32 -10.46
CA ILE A 100 15.00 22.68 -9.58
C ILE A 100 16.43 23.14 -9.85
N ILE A 101 16.73 23.50 -11.10
CA ILE A 101 18.08 23.86 -11.56
C ILE A 101 18.70 25.02 -10.75
N PRO A 102 18.01 26.14 -10.50
CA PRO A 102 18.56 27.24 -9.70
C PRO A 102 18.75 26.91 -8.21
N PHE A 103 18.05 25.91 -7.66
CA PHE A 103 18.22 25.48 -6.27
C PHE A 103 19.45 24.62 -6.04
N LEU A 104 19.90 23.91 -7.06
CA LEU A 104 21.00 22.98 -6.96
C LEU A 104 22.34 23.72 -7.02
N TYR A 105 23.24 23.38 -6.11
CA TYR A 105 24.60 23.90 -6.08
C TYR A 105 25.57 22.87 -5.53
N VAL A 106 26.85 23.11 -5.73
CA VAL A 106 27.92 22.32 -5.10
C VAL A 106 28.63 23.26 -4.11
N PRO A 107 28.63 22.97 -2.81
CA PRO A 107 29.31 23.77 -1.81
C PRO A 107 30.83 23.70 -2.01
N GLN A 108 31.50 24.83 -1.79
CA GLN A 108 32.96 24.95 -1.89
C GLN A 108 33.67 24.60 -0.58
N ASP A 109 32.91 24.30 0.49
CA ASP A 109 33.41 24.12 1.86
C ASP A 109 33.92 22.70 2.15
N GLY A 110 34.24 21.92 1.11
CA GLY A 110 34.97 20.65 1.22
C GLY A 110 34.16 19.36 1.08
N SER A 111 32.82 19.39 1.13
CA SER A 111 32.03 18.18 0.84
C SER A 111 31.92 17.86 -0.65
N PHE A 112 32.03 18.87 -1.53
CA PHE A 112 31.93 18.76 -3.00
C PHE A 112 30.77 17.87 -3.51
N THR A 113 29.74 17.67 -2.69
CA THR A 113 28.55 16.88 -3.00
C THR A 113 27.42 17.80 -3.48
N CYS A 114 26.63 17.33 -4.44
CA CYS A 114 25.47 18.04 -4.95
C CYS A 114 24.44 18.28 -3.83
N ASP A 115 24.17 19.54 -3.49
CA ASP A 115 23.28 19.93 -2.41
C ASP A 115 22.22 20.96 -2.90
N THR A 116 21.16 21.11 -2.13
CA THR A 116 20.06 22.06 -2.37
C THR A 116 20.24 23.30 -1.49
N ARG A 117 20.10 24.50 -2.07
CA ARG A 117 20.18 25.75 -1.29
C ARG A 117 19.10 25.76 -0.23
N ASN A 118 19.51 25.73 1.03
CA ASN A 118 18.61 25.84 2.16
C ASN A 118 18.38 27.33 2.49
N PHE A 119 17.17 27.84 2.24
CA PHE A 119 16.78 29.22 2.56
C PHE A 119 16.28 29.39 4.01
N GLY A 120 16.50 28.38 4.86
CA GLY A 120 16.17 28.40 6.28
C GLY A 120 14.77 27.85 6.60
N PRO A 121 14.49 27.58 7.89
CA PRO A 121 13.30 26.85 8.34
C PRO A 121 11.97 27.57 8.12
N ASN A 122 12.00 28.83 7.68
CA ASN A 122 10.82 29.68 7.49
C ASN A 122 10.42 29.87 6.01
N HIS A 123 11.15 29.28 5.07
CA HIS A 123 10.87 29.37 3.63
C HIS A 123 10.47 28.00 3.07
N ASN A 124 9.21 27.60 3.31
CA ASN A 124 8.63 26.43 2.66
C ASN A 124 8.12 26.80 1.27
N VAL A 125 8.99 26.94 0.25
CA VAL A 125 8.46 27.05 -1.12
C VAL A 125 9.38 26.49 -2.21
N PRO A 126 8.83 25.67 -3.13
CA PRO A 126 9.39 25.47 -4.47
C PRO A 126 9.37 26.83 -5.22
N LEU A 127 10.48 27.18 -5.89
CA LEU A 127 10.89 28.47 -6.46
C LEU A 127 9.90 29.24 -7.36
N LEU A 128 8.70 28.74 -7.65
CA LEU A 128 7.76 29.44 -8.54
C LEU A 128 6.98 30.58 -7.86
N MET A 129 7.11 30.77 -6.55
CA MET A 129 6.30 31.70 -5.76
C MET A 129 7.04 32.93 -5.22
N GLU A 130 8.35 33.06 -5.43
CA GLU A 130 9.12 34.17 -4.85
C GLU A 130 8.72 35.54 -5.43
N LYS A 131 8.19 35.58 -6.66
CA LYS A 131 7.70 36.84 -7.28
C LYS A 131 6.33 37.32 -6.78
N PHE A 132 5.55 36.49 -6.05
CA PHE A 132 4.19 36.85 -5.62
C PHE A 132 4.07 37.27 -4.15
N ILE A 133 5.07 36.99 -3.31
CA ILE A 133 5.02 37.32 -1.88
C ILE A 133 5.99 38.46 -1.58
N LYS A 134 5.65 39.65 -2.06
CA LYS A 134 6.13 40.90 -1.45
C LYS A 134 4.94 41.67 -0.92
N SER A 135 4.42 41.25 0.23
CA SER A 135 3.61 42.07 1.12
C SER A 135 3.73 41.57 2.56
N PRO A 136 3.95 42.45 3.55
CA PRO A 136 4.17 42.08 4.94
C PRO A 136 2.82 42.01 5.67
N GLY A 137 2.53 40.88 6.31
CA GLY A 137 1.39 40.82 7.23
C GLY A 137 1.01 39.40 7.62
N SER A 138 1.34 39.03 8.87
CA SER A 138 0.63 38.13 9.78
C SER A 138 -0.04 36.87 9.22
N THR A 139 0.20 35.70 9.83
CA THR A 139 -0.68 35.10 10.87
C THR A 139 -0.20 33.66 11.21
N LYS A 140 -0.28 33.30 12.49
CA LYS A 140 0.02 31.98 13.08
C LYS A 140 -1.10 30.94 12.82
N ALA A 141 -0.80 29.68 13.19
CA ALA A 141 -1.70 28.53 13.48
C ALA A 141 -1.86 27.51 12.34
N LEU A 142 -2.04 26.19 12.53
CA LEU A 142 -2.13 25.29 13.69
C LEU A 142 -1.86 23.86 13.14
N THR A 143 -1.07 23.00 13.80
CA THR A 143 -0.89 21.59 13.41
C THR A 143 -1.76 20.68 14.28
N THR A 144 -2.63 19.89 13.64
CA THR A 144 -3.49 18.88 14.30
C THR A 144 -2.85 17.50 14.16
N THR A 145 -2.43 16.90 15.28
CA THR A 145 -1.88 15.54 15.34
C THR A 145 -3.02 14.52 15.44
N SER A 146 -3.04 13.53 14.55
CA SER A 146 -3.97 12.40 14.56
C SER A 146 -3.45 11.33 15.53
N GLU A 147 -4.15 11.09 16.64
CA GLU A 147 -3.85 10.01 17.58
C GLU A 147 -4.26 8.65 16.99
N ARG A 148 -3.31 7.72 16.93
CA ARG A 148 -3.51 6.33 16.55
C ARG A 148 -3.62 5.50 17.83
N THR A 149 -4.83 5.09 18.20
CA THR A 149 -5.07 4.23 19.39
C THR A 149 -4.41 2.87 19.20
N THR A 150 -3.32 2.61 19.93
CA THR A 150 -2.68 1.28 20.01
C THR A 150 -3.47 0.39 20.97
N LEU A 151 -4.25 -0.55 20.43
CA LEU A 151 -4.85 -1.63 21.22
C LEU A 151 -3.71 -2.52 21.76
N ALA A 152 -3.56 -2.57 23.08
CA ALA A 152 -2.60 -3.43 23.74
C ALA A 152 -2.89 -4.90 23.43
N ILE A 153 -1.88 -5.64 22.97
CA ILE A 153 -2.00 -7.08 22.73
C ILE A 153 -2.20 -7.77 24.09
N PRO A 154 -3.21 -8.63 24.26
CA PRO A 154 -3.42 -9.36 25.52
C PRO A 154 -2.18 -10.17 25.91
N ARG A 155 -1.99 -10.52 27.19
CA ARG A 155 -0.81 -11.26 27.69
C ARG A 155 -0.76 -12.75 27.28
N ARG A 156 -1.87 -13.36 26.85
CA ARG A 156 -1.96 -14.81 26.56
C ARG A 156 -1.41 -15.31 25.20
N PRO A 157 -1.45 -14.56 24.08
CA PRO A 157 -0.87 -14.97 22.82
C PRO A 157 0.66 -14.84 22.81
N SER A 158 1.28 -14.12 23.76
CA SER A 158 2.75 -14.00 23.78
C SER A 158 3.40 -15.36 23.98
N THR A 159 2.89 -16.22 24.86
CA THR A 159 3.45 -17.56 25.08
C THR A 159 3.30 -18.45 23.85
N LEU A 160 2.14 -18.48 23.19
CA LEU A 160 1.96 -19.25 21.95
C LEU A 160 2.89 -18.78 20.82
N LEU A 161 3.25 -17.50 20.82
CA LEU A 161 4.13 -16.90 19.81
C LEU A 161 5.62 -17.05 20.14
N THR A 162 6.01 -17.06 21.41
CA THR A 162 7.43 -17.01 21.83
C THR A 162 7.94 -18.26 22.53
N ASP A 163 7.06 -19.08 23.11
CA ASP A 163 7.45 -20.26 23.88
C ASP A 163 7.90 -21.43 22.97
N ASP A 164 8.69 -22.33 23.54
CA ASP A 164 9.27 -23.50 22.86
C ASP A 164 8.51 -24.81 23.10
N SER A 165 7.39 -24.74 23.83
CA SER A 165 6.49 -25.87 24.05
C SER A 165 5.97 -26.46 22.72
N SER A 166 5.63 -27.76 22.75
CA SER A 166 5.08 -28.47 21.59
C SER A 166 3.81 -27.83 21.05
N ASP A 167 3.02 -27.22 21.93
CA ASP A 167 1.79 -26.53 21.57
C ASP A 167 2.04 -25.18 20.90
N ALA A 168 3.03 -24.43 21.37
CA ALA A 168 3.44 -23.17 20.73
C ALA A 168 4.04 -23.41 19.34
N LYS A 169 4.86 -24.46 19.17
CA LYS A 169 5.38 -24.88 17.85
C LYS A 169 4.25 -25.29 16.91
N HIS A 170 3.36 -26.16 17.37
CA HIS A 170 2.19 -26.58 16.59
C HIS A 170 1.29 -25.41 16.20
N PHE A 171 1.08 -24.44 17.11
CA PHE A 171 0.33 -23.22 16.83
C PHE A 171 0.96 -22.40 15.70
N ARG A 172 2.27 -22.16 15.76
CA ARG A 172 3.00 -21.40 14.72
C ARG A 172 2.97 -22.09 13.36
N GLU A 173 3.15 -23.41 13.33
CA GLU A 173 3.08 -24.21 12.10
C GLU A 173 1.68 -24.21 11.47
N ASN A 174 0.62 -24.15 12.29
CA ASN A 174 -0.77 -24.19 11.86
C ASN A 174 -1.48 -22.84 12.02
N ALA A 175 -0.76 -21.71 12.07
CA ALA A 175 -1.33 -20.41 12.40
C ALA A 175 -2.50 -20.00 11.47
N CYS A 176 -2.40 -20.32 10.18
CA CYS A 176 -3.49 -20.09 9.23
C CYS A 176 -4.76 -20.88 9.57
N ASN A 177 -4.63 -22.10 10.08
CA ASN A 177 -5.77 -22.93 10.48
C ASN A 177 -6.48 -22.34 11.70
N TYR A 178 -5.72 -21.95 12.72
CA TYR A 178 -6.26 -21.26 13.89
C TYR A 178 -6.94 -19.94 13.52
N ASN A 179 -6.29 -19.09 12.71
CA ASN A 179 -6.88 -17.83 12.25
C ASN A 179 -8.16 -18.05 11.42
N SER A 180 -8.21 -19.10 10.61
CA SER A 180 -9.39 -19.42 9.80
C SER A 180 -10.57 -19.86 10.66
N THR A 181 -10.32 -20.57 11.76
CA THR A 181 -11.37 -20.97 12.73
C THR A 181 -12.03 -19.76 13.38
N PHE A 182 -11.27 -18.70 13.65
CA PHE A 182 -11.78 -17.47 14.26
C PHE A 182 -12.28 -16.42 13.22
N MET A 183 -12.42 -16.79 11.95
CA MET A 183 -12.77 -15.85 10.89
C MET A 183 -14.25 -15.42 10.94
N PHE A 184 -14.50 -14.12 11.02
CA PHE A 184 -15.85 -13.55 11.05
C PHE A 184 -16.58 -13.60 9.70
N THR A 185 -15.85 -13.57 8.58
CA THR A 185 -16.44 -13.42 7.25
C THR A 185 -15.85 -14.42 6.27
N SER A 186 -16.70 -15.05 5.46
CA SER A 186 -16.26 -15.95 4.39
C SER A 186 -16.17 -15.26 3.06
N PHE A 187 -15.17 -15.62 2.25
CA PHE A 187 -15.18 -15.31 0.82
C PHE A 187 -15.79 -16.48 0.05
N ARG A 188 -17.01 -16.30 -0.49
CA ARG A 188 -17.70 -17.34 -1.27
C ARG A 188 -17.32 -17.21 -2.75
N TYR A 189 -17.04 -18.34 -3.39
CA TYR A 189 -16.90 -18.44 -4.85
C TYR A 189 -17.61 -19.70 -5.35
N ASP A 190 -18.07 -19.68 -6.60
CA ASP A 190 -18.67 -20.85 -7.24
C ASP A 190 -17.56 -21.83 -7.68
N GLN A 191 -17.53 -23.01 -7.06
CA GLN A 191 -16.54 -24.05 -7.34
C GLN A 191 -16.70 -24.61 -8.77
N ASN A 192 -17.87 -24.50 -9.40
CA ASN A 192 -18.07 -24.95 -10.77
C ASN A 192 -17.22 -24.15 -11.79
N LEU A 193 -16.70 -22.98 -11.40
CA LEU A 193 -15.79 -22.17 -12.21
C LEU A 193 -14.36 -22.74 -12.28
N THR A 194 -14.03 -23.75 -11.47
CA THR A 194 -12.65 -24.22 -11.27
C THR A 194 -12.26 -25.48 -12.05
N HIS A 195 -13.16 -26.05 -12.86
CA HIS A 195 -12.97 -27.35 -13.51
C HIS A 195 -11.89 -27.41 -14.62
N ARG A 196 -11.05 -26.38 -14.81
CA ARG A 196 -10.14 -26.32 -15.97
C ARG A 196 -8.65 -26.05 -15.76
N MET A 197 -8.11 -25.90 -14.55
CA MET A 197 -6.64 -25.80 -14.42
C MET A 197 -6.12 -26.08 -13.03
N PHE A 198 -4.96 -26.77 -12.98
CA PHE A 198 -4.20 -27.15 -11.77
C PHE A 198 -3.71 -25.97 -10.90
N PHE A 199 -3.92 -24.73 -11.33
CA PHE A 199 -3.55 -23.51 -10.60
C PHE A 199 -4.68 -22.49 -10.69
N ILE A 200 -5.34 -22.21 -9.57
CA ILE A 200 -6.41 -21.20 -9.52
C ILE A 200 -5.89 -19.99 -8.75
N VAL A 201 -5.53 -18.94 -9.49
CA VAL A 201 -5.51 -17.58 -8.97
C VAL A 201 -6.74 -16.89 -9.56
N PHE A 202 -7.84 -16.84 -8.80
CA PHE A 202 -8.99 -16.05 -9.24
C PHE A 202 -8.65 -14.57 -9.04
N LYS A 203 -8.84 -13.77 -10.08
CA LYS A 203 -8.58 -12.33 -10.05
C LYS A 203 -9.89 -11.59 -9.81
N ILE A 204 -10.03 -10.97 -8.64
CA ILE A 204 -11.17 -10.12 -8.30
C ILE A 204 -10.94 -8.75 -8.93
N TYR A 205 -11.91 -8.27 -9.71
CA TYR A 205 -11.93 -6.88 -10.21
C TYR A 205 -12.95 -6.08 -9.40
N GLY A 206 -12.52 -5.02 -8.73
CA GLY A 206 -13.35 -4.16 -7.88
C GLY A 206 -13.03 -4.24 -6.39
N GLN A 207 -13.80 -3.52 -5.58
CA GLN A 207 -13.66 -3.53 -4.13
C GLN A 207 -14.37 -4.76 -3.54
N VAL A 208 -13.65 -5.52 -2.71
CA VAL A 208 -14.24 -6.62 -1.94
C VAL A 208 -15.04 -6.02 -0.79
N TYR A 209 -16.34 -6.27 -0.79
CA TYR A 209 -17.18 -5.96 0.35
C TYR A 209 -17.33 -7.22 1.21
N HIS A 210 -17.03 -7.09 2.50
CA HIS A 210 -17.31 -8.14 3.47
C HIS A 210 -18.82 -8.18 3.73
N ARG A 211 -19.49 -9.22 3.25
CA ARG A 211 -20.85 -9.53 3.69
C ARG A 211 -20.74 -10.38 4.95
N ILE A 212 -21.03 -9.78 6.10
CA ILE A 212 -21.22 -10.54 7.35
C ILE A 212 -22.37 -11.53 7.08
N SER A 213 -22.13 -12.82 7.33
CA SER A 213 -23.22 -13.80 7.25
C SER A 213 -24.32 -13.43 8.23
N GLY A 214 -25.56 -13.87 8.00
CA GLY A 214 -26.64 -13.67 8.97
C GLY A 214 -26.18 -14.12 10.37
N LEU A 215 -26.50 -13.33 11.40
CA LEU A 215 -26.09 -13.62 12.77
C LEU A 215 -26.71 -14.93 13.30
N GLN A 216 -27.86 -15.31 12.74
CA GLN A 216 -28.54 -16.57 13.02
C GLN A 216 -28.18 -17.64 11.99
N ALA A 217 -27.96 -18.86 12.48
CA ALA A 217 -27.80 -20.02 11.61
C ALA A 217 -29.12 -20.35 10.90
N ILE A 218 -29.02 -20.83 9.67
CA ILE A 218 -30.19 -21.30 8.91
C ILE A 218 -30.69 -22.59 9.59
N PRO A 219 -32.01 -22.79 9.76
CA PRO A 219 -32.54 -24.03 10.33
C PRO A 219 -32.00 -25.25 9.57
N ASN A 220 -31.52 -26.26 10.30
CA ASN A 220 -30.88 -27.48 9.80
C ASN A 220 -29.50 -27.32 9.13
N GLU A 221 -28.86 -26.14 9.20
CA GLU A 221 -27.45 -25.98 8.82
C GLU A 221 -26.56 -25.80 10.06
N GLU A 222 -25.36 -26.39 10.04
CA GLU A 222 -24.38 -26.10 11.08
C GLU A 222 -23.92 -24.64 11.02
N PRO A 223 -23.79 -23.95 12.16
CA PRO A 223 -23.39 -22.55 12.16
C PRO A 223 -21.95 -22.39 11.67
N LYS A 224 -21.68 -21.31 10.92
CA LYS A 224 -20.36 -21.04 10.31
C LYS A 224 -19.90 -19.61 10.56
N TYR A 225 -18.58 -19.39 10.58
CA TYR A 225 -17.95 -18.08 10.71
C TYR A 225 -18.41 -17.35 11.97
N VAL A 226 -18.93 -16.11 11.85
CA VAL A 226 -19.44 -15.33 12.98
C VAL A 226 -20.50 -16.06 13.81
N GLN A 227 -21.26 -16.98 13.22
CA GLN A 227 -22.35 -17.68 13.92
C GLN A 227 -21.82 -18.65 14.99
N VAL A 228 -20.59 -19.15 14.84
CA VAL A 228 -19.97 -20.10 15.78
C VAL A 228 -19.84 -19.47 17.17
N TYR A 229 -19.54 -18.18 17.21
CA TYR A 229 -19.41 -17.35 18.41
C TYR A 229 -20.71 -17.12 19.19
N PHE A 230 -21.88 -17.36 18.57
CA PHE A 230 -23.20 -17.15 19.20
C PHE A 230 -23.85 -18.44 19.69
N ILE A 231 -23.28 -19.62 19.39
CA ILE A 231 -23.80 -20.90 19.90
C ILE A 231 -23.53 -21.06 21.41
N GLY A 232 -22.44 -20.44 21.88
CA GLY A 232 -22.06 -20.38 23.28
C GLY A 232 -21.45 -21.67 23.84
N GLY A 233 -20.63 -21.48 24.88
CA GLY A 233 -20.09 -22.55 25.72
C GLY A 233 -19.20 -23.56 24.99
N ALA A 234 -19.22 -24.81 25.46
CA ALA A 234 -18.37 -25.89 24.92
C ALA A 234 -18.71 -26.26 23.46
N ARG A 235 -19.90 -25.89 22.97
CA ARG A 235 -20.31 -26.18 21.59
C ARG A 235 -19.53 -25.37 20.57
N GLU A 236 -19.11 -24.16 20.91
CA GLU A 236 -18.28 -23.30 20.04
C GLU A 236 -16.94 -23.97 19.74
N VAL A 237 -16.29 -24.48 20.79
CA VAL A 237 -15.00 -25.16 20.71
C VAL A 237 -15.11 -26.48 19.95
N ASN A 238 -16.13 -27.29 20.26
CA ASN A 238 -16.33 -28.58 19.62
C ASN A 238 -16.62 -28.42 18.11
N LEU A 239 -17.44 -27.43 17.74
CA LEU A 239 -17.72 -27.13 16.34
C LEU A 239 -16.48 -26.60 15.62
N SER A 240 -15.70 -25.74 16.29
CA SER A 240 -14.44 -25.21 15.77
C SER A 240 -13.42 -26.32 15.47
N CYS A 241 -13.31 -27.31 16.35
CA CYS A 241 -12.47 -28.49 16.14
C CYS A 241 -13.03 -29.43 15.07
N ALA A 242 -14.35 -29.56 14.95
CA ALA A 242 -15.00 -30.37 13.91
C ALA A 242 -14.80 -29.76 12.50
N LEU A 243 -14.86 -28.44 12.39
CA LEU A 243 -14.65 -27.72 11.12
C LEU A 243 -13.19 -27.73 10.66
N ASN A 244 -12.23 -27.87 11.58
CA ASN A 244 -10.81 -27.91 11.24
C ASN A 244 -10.04 -28.94 12.07
N ASN A 245 -9.81 -30.13 11.52
CA ASN A 245 -9.12 -31.22 12.22
C ASN A 245 -7.63 -30.98 12.51
N ARG A 246 -7.06 -29.84 12.07
CA ARG A 246 -5.66 -29.46 12.31
C ARG A 246 -5.46 -28.54 13.51
N VAL A 247 -6.52 -28.24 14.26
CA VAL A 247 -6.46 -27.40 15.46
C VAL A 247 -6.56 -28.24 16.72
N LYS A 248 -5.84 -27.84 17.78
CA LYS A 248 -5.93 -28.46 19.10
C LYS A 248 -6.95 -27.73 19.96
N GLN A 249 -7.80 -28.49 20.64
CA GLN A 249 -8.89 -27.97 21.47
C GLN A 249 -8.41 -27.04 22.58
N ASN A 250 -7.30 -27.38 23.26
CA ASN A 250 -6.72 -26.58 24.34
C ASN A 250 -6.26 -25.19 23.88
N ILE A 251 -5.75 -25.09 22.64
CA ILE A 251 -5.30 -23.82 22.05
C ILE A 251 -6.52 -22.98 21.64
N ILE A 252 -7.55 -23.60 21.05
CA ILE A 252 -8.81 -22.91 20.71
C ILE A 252 -9.48 -22.34 21.97
N LEU A 253 -9.58 -23.13 23.04
CA LEU A 253 -10.12 -22.68 24.32
C LEU A 253 -9.39 -21.43 24.84
N ASN A 254 -8.06 -21.46 24.86
CA ASN A 254 -7.25 -20.34 25.33
C ASN A 254 -7.44 -19.08 24.46
N LEU A 255 -7.46 -19.25 23.13
CA LEU A 255 -7.69 -18.15 22.18
C LEU A 255 -9.10 -17.58 22.29
N GLN A 256 -10.11 -18.41 22.53
CA GLN A 256 -11.50 -18.00 22.67
C GLN A 256 -11.75 -17.25 23.99
N GLU A 257 -11.18 -17.72 25.11
CA GLU A 257 -11.21 -16.99 26.37
C GLU A 257 -10.55 -15.62 26.26
N MET A 258 -9.42 -15.55 25.55
CA MET A 258 -8.78 -14.27 25.24
C MET A 258 -9.67 -13.40 24.37
N SER A 259 -10.26 -13.95 23.31
CA SER A 259 -11.17 -13.24 22.41
C SER A 259 -12.33 -12.60 23.18
N HIS A 260 -13.02 -13.39 24.02
CA HIS A 260 -14.12 -12.89 24.86
C HIS A 260 -13.67 -11.80 25.84
N SER A 261 -12.42 -11.85 26.34
CA SER A 261 -11.91 -10.81 27.24
C SER A 261 -11.57 -9.48 26.55
N VAL A 262 -11.36 -9.48 25.23
CA VAL A 262 -10.88 -8.32 24.47
C VAL A 262 -11.98 -7.70 23.61
N TYR A 263 -12.80 -8.54 22.99
CA TYR A 263 -13.83 -8.07 22.07
C TYR A 263 -15.13 -7.75 22.82
N THR A 264 -15.18 -6.55 23.40
CA THR A 264 -16.42 -5.99 24.01
C THR A 264 -17.61 -6.01 23.05
N PHE A 265 -17.35 -5.99 21.73
CA PHE A 265 -18.36 -6.00 20.68
C PHE A 265 -19.14 -7.33 20.58
N MET A 266 -18.59 -8.45 21.05
CA MET A 266 -19.31 -9.72 21.07
C MET A 266 -20.53 -9.66 21.99
N GLU A 267 -20.44 -8.98 23.13
CA GLU A 267 -21.56 -8.83 24.05
C GLU A 267 -22.69 -7.97 23.45
N SER A 268 -22.34 -6.91 22.72
CA SER A 268 -23.35 -6.12 22.00
C SER A 268 -24.06 -6.93 20.91
N PHE A 269 -23.36 -7.83 20.22
CA PHE A 269 -24.00 -8.70 19.23
C PHE A 269 -24.86 -9.78 19.85
N LYS A 270 -24.43 -10.40 20.96
CA LYS A 270 -25.24 -11.37 21.71
C LYS A 270 -26.54 -10.71 22.17
N SER A 271 -26.45 -9.53 22.78
CA SER A 271 -27.62 -8.78 23.23
C SER A 271 -28.55 -8.40 22.06
N ALA A 272 -28.00 -7.97 20.92
CA ALA A 272 -28.81 -7.68 19.74
C ALA A 272 -29.50 -8.93 19.17
N LEU A 273 -28.85 -10.10 19.22
CA LEU A 273 -29.41 -11.37 18.77
C LEU A 273 -30.54 -11.84 19.69
N GLU A 274 -30.35 -11.77 21.02
CA GLU A 274 -31.38 -12.11 22.01
C GLU A 274 -32.63 -11.24 21.86
N ASN A 275 -32.45 -9.94 21.59
CA ASN A 275 -33.55 -8.99 21.37
C ASN A 275 -34.27 -9.17 20.03
N MET A 276 -33.67 -9.87 19.05
CA MET A 276 -34.30 -10.20 17.77
C MET A 276 -35.15 -11.48 17.81
N ILE A 277 -35.08 -12.25 18.91
CA ILE A 277 -35.80 -13.52 19.09
C ILE A 277 -37.15 -13.30 19.82
N VAL A 278 -37.53 -12.06 20.13
CA VAL A 278 -38.84 -11.67 20.70
C VAL A 278 -39.87 -11.40 19.61
#